data_AF-A0A7D5I5L4-F1
#
_entry.id   AF-A0A7D5I5L4-F1
#
_cell.length_a   1.000
_cell.length_b   1.000
_cell.length_c   1.000
_cell.angle_alpha   90.00
_cell.angle_beta   90.00
_cell.angle_gamma   90.00
#
_symmetry.space_group_name_H-M   'P 1'
#
loop_
_entity.id
_entity.type
_entity.pdbx_description
1 polymer ?
#
loop_
_entity_poly.entity_id
_entity_poly.type
_entity_poly.pdbx_seq_one_letter_code
_entity_poly.pdbx_strand_id
1 'polypeptide(L)'
;MTKIINVNDFVNRFFETAEKLGYDVEVCKRGEARGKKQIDFGNKKLHELHLRKLYPMLIENGIDFSYDAFNDIVPGRPCAVKGFREISATIVC
;
A
#
# COMPACT_ATOMS: atom_id res chain seq x y z
N MET A 1 3.88 10.84 -17.04
CA MET A 1 4.12 10.70 -15.59
C MET A 1 3.04 11.44 -14.83
N THR A 2 2.09 10.70 -14.24
CA THR A 2 1.09 11.33 -13.37
C THR A 2 1.77 11.68 -12.06
N LYS A 3 2.05 12.97 -11.82
CA LYS A 3 2.55 13.44 -10.53
C LYS A 3 1.46 13.24 -9.47
N ILE A 4 1.49 12.12 -8.76
CA ILE A 4 0.68 11.93 -7.56
C ILE A 4 1.42 12.61 -6.42
N ILE A 5 1.06 13.87 -6.18
CA ILE A 5 1.69 14.72 -5.16
C ILE A 5 0.96 14.58 -3.81
N ASN A 6 -0.28 14.06 -3.81
CA ASN A 6 -1.11 13.95 -2.62
C ASN A 6 -1.25 12.50 -2.15
N VAL A 7 -1.01 12.28 -0.86
CA VAL A 7 -1.19 10.98 -0.19
C VAL A 7 -2.62 10.43 -0.32
N ASN A 8 -3.65 11.28 -0.33
CA ASN A 8 -5.03 10.83 -0.49
C ASN A 8 -5.28 10.26 -1.89
N ASP A 9 -4.75 10.91 -2.92
CA ASP A 9 -4.87 10.44 -4.30
C ASP A 9 -4.07 9.15 -4.49
N PHE A 10 -2.89 9.04 -3.88
CA PHE A 10 -2.12 7.81 -3.85
C PHE A 10 -2.92 6.67 -3.23
N VAL A 11 -3.46 6.85 -2.02
CA VAL A 11 -4.24 5.83 -1.32
C VAL A 11 -5.44 5.38 -2.15
N ASN A 12 -6.22 6.32 -2.71
CA ASN A 12 -7.40 6.00 -3.50
C ASN A 12 -7.01 5.17 -4.74
N ARG A 13 -6.02 5.66 -5.51
CA ARG A 13 -5.52 4.95 -6.69
C ARG A 13 -4.91 3.60 -6.35
N PHE A 14 -4.28 3.48 -5.18
CA PHE A 14 -3.70 2.21 -4.71
C PHE A 14 -4.77 1.14 -4.56
N PHE A 15 -5.89 1.45 -3.90
CA PHE A 15 -7.00 0.51 -3.77
C PHE A 15 -7.69 0.22 -5.10
N GLU A 16 -7.93 1.24 -5.94
CA GLU A 16 -8.52 1.03 -7.28
C GLU A 16 -7.63 0.16 -8.17
N THR A 17 -6.31 0.34 -8.09
CA THR A 17 -5.35 -0.44 -8.86
C THR A 17 -5.23 -1.85 -8.31
N ALA A 18 -5.28 -2.02 -6.99
CA ALA A 18 -5.32 -3.33 -6.36
C ALA A 18 -6.53 -4.14 -6.84
N GLU A 19 -7.73 -3.54 -6.85
CA GLU A 19 -8.95 -4.18 -7.36
C GLU A 19 -8.81 -4.56 -8.85
N LYS A 20 -8.25 -3.67 -9.68
CA LYS A 20 -7.99 -3.94 -11.12
C LYS A 20 -6.99 -5.08 -11.35
N LEU A 21 -6.02 -5.24 -10.46
CA LEU A 21 -5.05 -6.33 -10.48
C LEU A 21 -5.58 -7.63 -9.83
N GLY A 22 -6.83 -7.62 -9.35
CA GLY A 22 -7.50 -8.80 -8.79
C GLY A 22 -7.21 -9.05 -7.31
N TYR A 23 -6.64 -8.08 -6.59
CA TYR A 23 -6.48 -8.16 -5.14
C TYR A 23 -7.82 -7.94 -4.42
N ASP A 24 -8.02 -8.65 -3.32
CA ASP A 24 -9.22 -8.50 -2.49
C ASP A 24 -9.11 -7.25 -1.61
N VAL A 25 -10.03 -6.31 -1.81
CA VAL A 25 -10.14 -5.05 -1.06
C VAL A 25 -11.41 -5.08 -0.23
N GLU A 26 -11.23 -4.96 1.08
CA GLU A 26 -12.33 -4.97 2.03
C GLU A 26 -12.25 -3.80 3.02
N VAL A 27 -13.33 -3.63 3.79
CA VAL A 27 -13.37 -2.68 4.90
C VAL A 27 -12.94 -3.38 6.18
N CYS A 28 -11.95 -2.81 6.85
CA CYS A 28 -11.48 -3.30 8.14
C CYS A 28 -12.58 -3.19 9.20
N LYS A 29 -12.88 -4.31 9.87
CA LYS A 29 -14.03 -4.42 10.79
C LYS A 29 -13.68 -4.10 12.25
N ARG A 30 -12.40 -4.06 12.62
CA ARG A 30 -11.93 -3.97 14.02
C ARG A 30 -10.58 -3.22 14.11
N GLY A 31 -10.20 -2.79 15.31
CA GLY A 31 -8.93 -2.12 15.58
C GLY A 31 -8.88 -0.66 15.16
N GLU A 32 -7.68 -0.06 15.19
CA GLU A 32 -7.45 1.36 14.86
C GLU A 32 -7.82 1.73 13.42
N ALA A 33 -7.83 0.74 12.52
CA ALA A 33 -8.21 0.91 11.13
C ALA A 33 -9.70 0.64 10.86
N ARG A 34 -10.55 0.48 11.88
CA ARG A 34 -11.99 0.19 11.69
C ARG A 34 -12.64 1.21 10.76
N GLY A 35 -13.34 0.71 9.73
CA GLY A 35 -13.98 1.53 8.71
C GLY A 35 -13.06 1.98 7.57
N LYS A 36 -11.78 1.61 7.59
CA LYS A 36 -10.81 1.92 6.53
C LYS A 36 -10.67 0.75 5.54
N LYS A 37 -10.33 1.05 4.29
CA LYS A 37 -10.01 0.03 3.29
C LYS A 37 -8.73 -0.72 3.65
N GLN A 38 -8.67 -2.01 3.31
CA GLN A 38 -7.48 -2.84 3.43
C GLN A 38 -7.40 -3.89 2.32
N ILE A 39 -6.18 -4.26 1.94
CA ILE A 39 -5.89 -5.30 0.94
C ILE A 39 -5.35 -6.54 1.65
N ASP A 40 -5.83 -7.72 1.25
CA ASP A 40 -5.27 -9.00 1.67
C ASP A 40 -4.17 -9.49 0.71
N PHE A 41 -2.97 -9.71 1.26
CA PHE A 41 -1.83 -10.31 0.55
C PHE A 41 -1.58 -11.77 0.96
N GLY A 42 -2.62 -12.45 1.46
CA GLY A 42 -2.65 -13.88 1.77
C GLY A 42 -2.26 -14.26 3.21
N ASN A 43 -1.71 -13.34 4.00
CA ASN A 43 -1.40 -13.58 5.42
C ASN A 43 -1.64 -12.33 6.27
N LYS A 44 -1.05 -11.20 5.85
CA LYS A 44 -1.28 -9.91 6.50
C LYS A 44 -1.84 -8.88 5.53
N LYS A 45 -2.68 -8.02 6.10
CA LYS A 45 -3.38 -6.96 5.38
C LYS A 45 -2.63 -5.63 5.46
N LEU A 46 -2.66 -4.86 4.38
CA LEU A 46 -2.30 -3.44 4.39
C LEU A 46 -3.58 -2.61 4.37
N HIS A 47 -3.84 -1.88 5.46
CA HIS A 47 -4.92 -0.91 5.52
C HIS A 47 -4.44 0.49 5.12
N GLU A 48 -5.39 1.39 4.87
CA GLU A 48 -5.16 2.79 4.51
C GLU A 48 -4.05 3.46 5.34
N LEU A 49 -4.07 3.30 6.67
CA LEU A 49 -3.07 3.94 7.54
C LEU A 49 -1.63 3.46 7.26
N HIS A 50 -1.44 2.22 6.82
CA HIS A 50 -0.14 1.71 6.41
C HIS A 50 0.32 2.37 5.12
N LEU A 51 -0.57 2.49 4.13
CA LEU A 51 -0.26 3.12 2.85
C LEU A 51 0.15 4.58 3.04
N ARG A 52 -0.54 5.29 3.95
CA ARG A 52 -0.16 6.66 4.34
C ARG A 52 1.24 6.75 4.94
N LYS A 53 1.63 5.76 5.75
CA LYS A 53 2.99 5.67 6.34
C LYS A 53 4.06 5.28 5.31
N LEU A 54 3.70 4.44 4.34
CA LEU A 54 4.61 3.99 3.27
C LEU A 54 4.78 5.03 2.15
N TYR A 55 3.84 5.95 1.99
CA TYR A 55 3.86 6.94 0.91
C TYR A 55 5.13 7.81 0.90
N PRO A 56 5.61 8.39 2.02
CA PRO A 56 6.86 9.15 2.03
C PRO A 56 8.06 8.33 1.53
N MET A 57 8.18 7.07 1.95
CA MET A 57 9.24 6.17 1.50
C MET A 57 9.18 5.95 -0.02
N LEU A 58 7.98 5.76 -0.58
CA LEU A 58 7.78 5.60 -2.03
C LEU A 58 8.15 6.88 -2.79
N ILE A 59 7.89 8.07 -2.24
CA ILE A 59 8.26 9.34 -2.87
C ILE A 59 9.77 9.57 -2.82
N GLU A 60 10.42 9.20 -1.72
CA GLU A 60 11.86 9.40 -1.53
C GLU A 60 12.70 8.37 -2.31
N ASN A 61 12.31 7.10 -2.27
CA ASN A 61 13.11 5.98 -2.78
C ASN A 61 12.52 5.34 -4.05
N GLY A 62 11.33 5.76 -4.49
CA GLY A 62 10.60 5.07 -5.56
C GLY A 62 10.18 3.65 -5.15
N ILE A 63 10.00 2.78 -6.14
CA ILE A 63 9.62 1.38 -5.94
C ILE A 63 10.79 0.48 -5.50
N ASP A 64 12.02 0.99 -5.55
CA ASP A 64 13.27 0.27 -5.25
C ASP A 64 13.68 0.38 -3.77
N PHE A 65 12.72 0.24 -2.85
CA PHE A 65 12.97 0.23 -1.41
C PHE A 65 13.37 -1.18 -0.91
N SER A 66 14.17 -1.28 0.16
CA SER A 66 14.54 -2.57 0.75
C SER A 66 13.40 -3.21 1.57
N TYR A 67 13.45 -4.52 1.80
CA TYR A 67 12.51 -5.17 2.71
C TYR A 67 12.56 -4.55 4.11
N ASP A 68 13.76 -4.28 4.63
CA ASP A 68 13.96 -3.74 5.97
C ASP A 68 13.31 -2.36 6.10
N ALA A 69 13.49 -1.47 5.11
CA ALA A 69 12.84 -0.15 5.10
C ALA A 69 11.30 -0.25 5.12
N PHE A 70 10.73 -1.21 4.38
CA PHE A 70 9.30 -1.48 4.44
C PHE A 70 8.87 -2.04 5.80
N ASN A 71 9.64 -2.98 6.35
CA ASN A 71 9.34 -3.64 7.61
C ASN A 71 9.45 -2.68 8.81
N ASP A 72 10.35 -1.70 8.77
CA ASP A 72 10.48 -0.67 9.79
C ASP A 72 9.23 0.22 9.87
N ILE A 73 8.56 0.43 8.74
CA ILE A 73 7.33 1.23 8.67
C ILE A 73 6.09 0.38 8.99
N VAL A 74 6.04 -0.87 8.50
CA VAL A 74 4.89 -1.78 8.66
C VAL A 74 5.31 -3.20 9.08
N PRO A 75 5.67 -3.42 10.35
CA PRO A 75 6.41 -4.60 10.77
C PRO A 75 5.71 -5.93 10.57
N GLY A 76 6.51 -6.93 10.20
CA GLY A 76 6.14 -8.32 10.05
C GLY A 76 5.25 -8.61 8.86
N ARG A 77 5.29 -7.81 7.79
CA ARG A 77 4.44 -7.97 6.58
C ARG A 77 5.25 -8.32 5.31
N PRO A 78 6.10 -9.36 5.30
CA PRO A 78 6.88 -9.73 4.13
C PRO A 78 6.03 -10.08 2.91
N CYS A 79 4.86 -10.68 3.12
CA CYS A 79 3.91 -11.03 2.06
C CYS A 79 3.37 -9.81 1.29
N ALA A 80 3.33 -8.64 1.93
CA ALA A 80 2.76 -7.44 1.34
C ALA A 80 3.74 -6.67 0.44
N VAL A 81 5.04 -6.96 0.53
CA VAL A 81 6.10 -6.22 -0.18
C VAL A 81 5.96 -6.36 -1.69
N LYS A 82 5.78 -7.60 -2.17
CA LYS A 82 5.64 -7.90 -3.60
C LYS A 82 4.42 -7.18 -4.19
N GLY A 83 3.25 -7.38 -3.57
CA GLY A 83 2.01 -6.76 -4.03
C GLY A 83 2.04 -5.23 -3.93
N PHE A 84 2.65 -4.67 -2.88
CA PHE A 84 2.84 -3.23 -2.77
C PHE A 84 3.69 -2.68 -3.91
N ARG A 85 4.84 -3.31 -4.23
CA ARG A 85 5.68 -2.87 -5.36
C ARG A 85 4.94 -2.94 -6.69
N GLU A 86 4.23 -4.04 -6.94
CA GLU A 86 3.47 -4.24 -8.19
C GLU A 86 2.40 -3.17 -8.40
N ILE A 87 1.59 -2.91 -7.37
CA ILE A 87 0.55 -1.88 -7.40
C ILE A 87 1.20 -0.50 -7.54
N SER A 88 2.22 -0.19 -6.74
CA SER A 88 2.92 1.09 -6.79
C SER A 88 3.56 1.35 -8.15
N ALA A 89 4.20 0.36 -8.78
CA ALA A 89 4.81 0.49 -10.10
C ALA A 89 3.76 0.87 -11.17
N THR A 90 2.57 0.29 -11.13
CA THR A 90 1.46 0.62 -12.04
C THR A 90 0.97 2.06 -11.88
N ILE A 91 1.17 2.64 -10.70
CA ILE A 91 0.68 3.98 -10.34
C ILE A 91 1.69 5.07 -10.70
N VAL A 92 2.99 4.80 -10.52
CA VAL A 92 4.08 5.79 -10.66
C VAL A 92 4.77 5.76 -12.02
N CYS A 93 4.71 4.64 -12.76
CA CYS A 93 5.22 4.52 -14.14
C CYS A 93 4.17 5.02 -15.15
#